data_AF-A0A945GUA5-F1
#
_entry.id   AF-A0A945GUA5-F1
#
_cell.length_a   1.000
_cell.length_b   1.000
_cell.length_c   1.000
_cell.angle_alpha   90.00
_cell.angle_beta   90.00
_cell.angle_gamma   90.00
#
_symmetry.space_group_name_H-M   'P 1'
#
loop_
_entity.id
_entity.type
_entity.pdbx_description
1 polymer ?
#
loop_
_entity_poly.entity_id
_entity_poly.type
_entity_poly.pdbx_seq_one_letter_code
_entity_poly.pdbx_strand_id
1 'polypeptide(L)'
;MSNPHEQTHLIEDHEDPDGWATWAIGIGGAFLMITTVAIACGIYYRSATTEAFDKNVNIRYEQRDMVLAAQQAVLEESARWVSRENPSASGTIEHLVIPIDHAMDIVAGND
;
A
#
# COMPACT_ATOMS: atom_id res chain seq x y z
N MET A 1 -42.55 75.30 27.93
CA MET A 1 -42.50 74.11 28.79
C MET A 1 -42.25 72.92 27.89
N SER A 2 -41.04 72.36 27.95
CA SER A 2 -40.58 71.21 27.17
C SER A 2 -41.14 69.94 27.79
N ASN A 3 -42.01 69.22 27.07
CA ASN A 3 -42.31 67.84 27.41
C ASN A 3 -41.10 66.99 26.98
N PRO A 4 -40.46 66.24 27.89
CA PRO A 4 -39.35 65.38 27.52
C PRO A 4 -39.90 64.21 26.70
N HIS A 5 -39.17 63.84 25.65
CA HIS A 5 -39.33 62.55 24.98
C HIS A 5 -38.95 61.44 25.95
N GLU A 6 -39.89 61.04 26.80
CA GLU A 6 -39.78 59.82 27.57
C GLU A 6 -40.44 58.72 26.72
N GLN A 7 -39.69 58.28 25.71
CA GLN A 7 -39.97 57.04 25.01
C GLN A 7 -39.88 55.93 26.06
N THR A 8 -41.03 55.44 26.47
CA THR A 8 -41.16 54.29 27.35
C THR A 8 -40.67 53.07 26.57
N HIS A 9 -39.35 52.80 26.63
CA HIS A 9 -38.77 51.52 26.24
C HIS A 9 -39.27 50.46 27.24
N LEU A 10 -40.49 49.97 27.05
CA LEU A 10 -41.00 48.85 27.81
C LEU A 10 -41.55 47.78 26.87
N ILE A 11 -40.68 46.77 26.70
CA ILE A 11 -41.04 45.35 26.66
C ILE A 11 -41.83 44.95 25.40
N GLU A 12 -41.31 45.32 24.24
CA GLU A 12 -41.63 44.60 23.01
C GLU A 12 -40.41 44.49 22.09
N ASP A 13 -39.21 44.37 22.68
CA ASP A 13 -38.05 43.78 21.99
C ASP A 13 -38.26 42.26 21.97
N HIS A 14 -39.25 41.83 21.18
CA HIS A 14 -39.32 40.46 20.70
C HIS A 14 -38.33 40.33 19.53
N GLU A 15 -37.04 40.50 19.84
CA GLU A 15 -35.95 40.23 18.91
C GLU A 15 -35.94 38.71 18.63
N ASP A 16 -36.52 38.38 17.47
CA ASP A 16 -36.49 37.13 16.73
C ASP A 16 -36.98 35.84 17.44
N PRO A 17 -38.23 35.40 17.19
CA PRO A 17 -38.69 34.06 17.59
C PRO A 17 -37.93 32.90 16.93
N ASP A 18 -37.05 33.17 15.96
CA ASP A 18 -36.27 32.18 15.19
C ASP A 18 -34.79 32.08 15.58
N GLY A 19 -34.36 32.71 16.69
CA GLY A 19 -32.97 32.60 17.17
C GLY A 19 -32.51 31.13 17.28
N TRP A 20 -33.38 30.26 17.80
CA TRP A 20 -33.11 28.82 17.90
C TRP A 20 -32.84 28.14 16.54
N ALA A 21 -33.55 28.52 15.48
CA ALA A 21 -33.36 27.96 14.15
C ALA A 21 -31.96 28.31 13.59
N THR A 22 -31.50 29.54 13.82
CA THR A 22 -30.16 29.98 13.40
C THR A 22 -29.06 29.20 14.11
N TRP A 23 -29.19 28.98 15.43
CA TRP A 23 -28.26 28.15 16.19
C TRP A 23 -28.27 26.69 15.73
N ALA A 24 -29.44 26.12 15.47
CA ALA A 24 -29.58 24.74 14.98
C ALA A 24 -28.92 24.55 13.61
N ILE A 25 -29.08 25.50 12.69
CA ILE A 25 -28.44 25.47 11.37
C ILE A 25 -26.92 25.59 11.51
N GLY A 26 -26.43 26.51 12.36
CA GLY A 26 -25.00 26.69 12.61
C GLY A 26 -24.34 25.45 13.20
N ILE A 27 -24.94 24.87 14.24
CA ILE A 27 -24.43 23.66 14.90
C ILE A 27 -24.52 22.46 13.95
N GLY A 28 -25.65 22.29 13.26
CA GLY A 28 -25.84 21.21 12.29
C GLY A 28 -24.83 21.27 11.14
N GLY A 29 -24.59 22.48 10.60
CA GLY A 29 -23.58 22.71 9.57
C GLY A 29 -22.16 22.39 10.03
N ALA A 30 -21.81 22.77 11.27
CA ALA A 30 -20.51 22.43 11.85
C ALA A 30 -20.30 20.91 11.98
N PHE A 31 -21.32 20.18 12.47
CA PHE A 31 -21.26 18.72 12.53
C PHE A 31 -21.12 18.09 11.15
N LEU A 32 -21.89 18.55 10.16
CA LEU A 32 -21.79 18.05 8.78
C LEU A 32 -20.39 18.25 8.20
N MET A 33 -19.78 19.42 8.41
CA MET A 33 -18.41 19.70 7.97
C MET A 33 -17.40 18.78 8.65
N ILE A 34 -17.49 18.63 9.98
CA ILE A 34 -16.59 17.75 10.74
C ILE A 34 -16.74 16.31 10.27
N THR A 35 -17.96 15.80 10.13
CA THR A 35 -18.22 14.44 9.65
C THR A 35 -17.68 14.24 8.23
N THR A 36 -17.88 15.20 7.34
CA THR A 36 -17.39 15.12 5.96
C THR A 36 -15.86 15.04 5.92
N VAL A 37 -15.18 15.92 6.67
CA VAL A 37 -13.71 15.92 6.76
C VAL A 37 -13.20 14.62 7.40
N ALA A 38 -13.84 14.14 8.46
CA ALA A 38 -13.46 12.90 9.13
C ALA A 38 -13.60 11.68 8.21
N ILE A 39 -14.69 11.60 7.44
CA ILE A 39 -14.90 10.52 6.45
C ILE A 39 -13.85 10.62 5.33
N ALA A 40 -13.62 11.82 4.78
CA ALA A 40 -12.63 12.02 3.72
C ALA A 40 -11.22 11.65 4.20
N CYS A 41 -10.81 12.12 5.38
CA CYS A 41 -9.55 11.73 6.00
C CYS A 41 -9.47 10.22 6.25
N GLY A 42 -10.54 9.61 6.77
CA GLY A 42 -10.60 8.17 7.01
C GLY A 42 -10.41 7.34 5.73
N ILE A 43 -11.09 7.70 4.65
CA ILE A 43 -10.94 7.05 3.34
C ILE A 43 -9.52 7.26 2.80
N TYR A 44 -9.00 8.47 2.88
CA TYR A 44 -7.64 8.80 2.42
C TYR A 44 -6.58 7.98 3.15
N TYR A 45 -6.56 7.99 4.49
CA TYR A 45 -5.55 7.25 5.25
C TYR A 45 -5.70 5.74 5.10
N ARG A 46 -6.93 5.22 4.98
CA ARG A 46 -7.15 3.81 4.69
C ARG A 46 -6.60 3.42 3.32
N SER A 47 -6.88 4.20 2.28
CA SER A 47 -6.37 3.92 0.94
C SER A 47 -4.85 4.06 0.87
N ALA A 48 -4.28 5.12 1.43
CA ALA A 48 -2.84 5.34 1.47
C ALA A 48 -2.08 4.22 2.22
N THR A 49 -2.64 3.73 3.33
CA THR A 49 -2.01 2.63 4.09
C THR A 49 -2.12 1.29 3.38
N THR A 50 -3.25 0.99 2.74
CA THR A 50 -3.40 -0.22 1.92
C THR A 50 -2.46 -0.20 0.71
N GLU A 51 -2.39 0.92 -0.01
CA GLU A 51 -1.51 1.04 -1.17
C GLU A 51 -0.02 0.96 -0.79
N ALA A 52 0.37 1.58 0.34
CA ALA A 52 1.73 1.49 0.85
C ALA A 52 2.10 0.05 1.27
N PHE A 53 1.17 -0.68 1.86
CA PHE A 53 1.36 -2.08 2.22
C PHE A 53 1.53 -2.97 0.99
N ASP A 54 0.63 -2.85 0.01
CA ASP A 54 0.67 -3.64 -1.23
C ASP A 54 1.96 -3.41 -2.02
N LYS A 55 2.40 -2.15 -2.16
CA LYS A 55 3.68 -1.82 -2.82
C LYS A 55 4.87 -2.43 -2.09
N ASN A 56 4.91 -2.35 -0.76
CA ASN A 56 6.01 -2.90 0.03
C ASN A 56 6.07 -4.43 -0.09
N VAL A 57 4.90 -5.08 -0.04
CA VAL A 57 4.77 -6.52 -0.24
C VAL A 57 5.27 -6.93 -1.63
N ASN A 58 4.88 -6.19 -2.67
CA ASN A 58 5.31 -6.48 -4.04
C ASN A 58 6.83 -6.34 -4.22
N ILE A 59 7.43 -5.27 -3.70
CA ILE A 59 8.90 -5.06 -3.76
C ILE A 59 9.65 -6.22 -3.11
N ARG A 60 9.16 -6.73 -1.97
CA ARG A 60 9.80 -7.88 -1.29
C ARG A 60 9.72 -9.16 -2.12
N TYR A 61 8.61 -9.41 -2.81
CA TYR A 61 8.48 -10.56 -3.70
C TYR A 61 9.41 -10.43 -4.92
N GLU A 62 9.45 -9.26 -5.53
CA GLU A 62 10.33 -8.99 -6.68
C GLU A 62 11.81 -9.15 -6.31
N GLN A 63 12.23 -8.64 -5.14
CA GLN A 63 13.58 -8.85 -4.61
C GLN A 63 13.88 -10.32 -4.34
N ARG A 64 12.92 -11.06 -3.76
CA ARG A 64 13.07 -12.49 -3.52
C ARG A 64 13.22 -13.26 -4.82
N ASP A 65 12.43 -12.94 -5.84
CA ASP A 65 12.49 -13.61 -7.14
C ASP A 65 13.80 -13.29 -7.87
N MET A 66 14.30 -12.06 -7.78
CA MET A 66 15.62 -11.70 -8.30
C MET A 66 16.75 -12.46 -7.58
N VAL A 67 16.67 -12.64 -6.26
CA VAL A 67 17.66 -13.43 -5.51
C VAL A 67 17.58 -14.91 -5.89
N LEU A 68 16.37 -15.48 -6.03
CA LEU A 68 16.20 -16.86 -6.47
C LEU A 68 16.72 -17.07 -7.89
N ALA A 69 16.45 -16.15 -8.80
CA ALA A 69 16.97 -16.18 -10.16
C ALA A 69 18.50 -16.07 -10.18
N ALA A 70 19.09 -15.20 -9.36
CA ALA A 70 20.53 -15.08 -9.23
C ALA A 70 21.17 -16.34 -8.63
N GLN A 71 20.55 -16.94 -7.60
CA GLN A 71 21.01 -18.21 -7.05
C GLN A 71 20.92 -19.34 -8.07
N GLN A 72 19.85 -19.38 -8.86
CA GLN A 72 19.70 -20.37 -9.91
C GLN A 72 20.75 -20.19 -11.02
N ALA A 73 21.03 -18.95 -11.43
CA ALA A 73 22.10 -18.67 -12.40
C ALA A 73 23.47 -19.14 -11.87
N VAL A 74 23.81 -18.87 -10.60
CA VAL A 74 25.05 -19.35 -9.98
C VAL A 74 25.11 -20.89 -9.93
N LEU A 75 23.98 -21.55 -9.67
CA LEU A 75 23.93 -23.02 -9.69
C LEU A 75 24.09 -23.58 -11.12
N GLU A 76 23.71 -22.83 -12.15
CA GLU A 76 23.90 -23.20 -13.56
C GLU A 76 25.33 -22.92 -14.06
N GLU A 77 26.02 -21.94 -13.47
CA GLU A 77 27.44 -21.62 -13.74
C GLU A 77 28.44 -22.58 -13.09
N SER A 78 28.00 -23.51 -12.22
CA SER A 78 28.89 -24.46 -11.54
C SER A 78 28.68 -25.89 -12.02
N ALA A 79 29.78 -26.65 -12.13
CA ALA A 79 29.72 -28.07 -12.47
C ALA A 79 28.98 -28.85 -11.36
N ARG A 80 27.91 -29.57 -11.72
CA ARG A 80 27.07 -30.28 -10.76
C ARG A 80 26.62 -31.65 -11.25
N TRP A 81 26.47 -32.59 -10.33
CA TRP A 81 25.89 -33.91 -10.58
C TRP A 81 24.36 -33.84 -10.54
N VAL A 82 23.70 -34.32 -11.59
CA VAL A 82 22.24 -34.37 -11.71
C VAL A 82 21.81 -35.83 -11.88
N SER A 83 20.99 -36.32 -10.95
CA SER A 83 20.37 -37.64 -11.05
C SER A 83 19.04 -37.50 -11.79
N ARG A 84 18.87 -38.27 -12.87
CA ARG A 84 17.59 -38.38 -13.60
C ARG A 84 17.07 -39.80 -13.49
N GLU A 85 15.79 -39.91 -13.12
CA GLU A 85 15.10 -41.20 -13.08
C GLU A 85 14.92 -41.74 -14.50
N ASN A 86 15.36 -42.98 -14.73
CA ASN A 86 15.30 -43.60 -16.05
C ASN A 86 13.91 -44.23 -16.26
N PRO A 87 13.10 -43.76 -17.22
CA PRO A 87 11.78 -44.32 -17.46
C PRO A 87 11.81 -45.71 -18.11
N SER A 88 12.98 -46.21 -18.54
CA SER A 88 13.13 -47.46 -19.29
C SER A 88 13.92 -48.56 -18.56
N ALA A 89 14.56 -48.23 -17.44
CA ALA A 89 15.24 -49.21 -16.58
C ALA A 89 15.04 -48.79 -15.12
N SER A 90 14.78 -49.74 -14.22
CA SER A 90 14.63 -49.46 -12.79
C SER A 90 15.98 -49.02 -12.19
N GLY A 91 16.26 -47.71 -12.26
CA GLY A 91 17.48 -47.12 -11.73
C GLY A 91 17.59 -45.63 -12.05
N THR A 92 18.38 -44.92 -11.26
CA THR A 92 18.76 -43.53 -11.46
C THR A 92 20.05 -43.46 -12.28
N ILE A 93 20.09 -42.62 -13.32
CA ILE A 93 21.33 -42.33 -14.05
C ILE A 93 21.86 -40.98 -13.54
N GLU A 94 23.12 -40.97 -13.09
CA GLU A 94 23.82 -39.76 -12.69
C GLU A 94 24.55 -39.16 -13.90
N HIS A 95 24.29 -37.89 -14.19
CA HIS A 95 24.97 -37.13 -15.24
C HIS A 95 25.70 -35.94 -14.62
N LEU A 96 26.99 -35.79 -14.92
CA LEU A 96 27.73 -34.56 -14.61
C LEU A 96 27.37 -33.50 -15.66
N VAL A 97 26.80 -32.38 -15.22
CA VAL A 97 26.53 -31.21 -16.06
C VAL A 97 27.66 -30.21 -15.82
N ILE A 98 28.42 -29.91 -16.87
CA ILE A 98 29.52 -28.95 -16.83
C ILE A 98 29.09 -27.73 -17.68
N PRO A 99 29.21 -26.50 -17.14
CA PRO A 99 29.00 -25.27 -17.91
C PRO A 99 29.91 -25.22 -19.14
N ILE A 100 29.43 -24.64 -20.24
CA ILE A 100 30.12 -24.71 -21.53
C ILE A 100 31.51 -24.05 -21.52
N ASP A 101 31.68 -23.00 -20.71
CA ASP A 101 32.95 -22.29 -20.56
C ASP A 101 34.01 -23.21 -19.91
N HIS A 102 33.62 -23.94 -18.86
CA HIS A 102 34.48 -24.95 -18.22
C HIS A 102 34.68 -26.18 -19.11
N ALA A 103 33.67 -26.57 -19.89
CA ALA A 103 33.78 -27.70 -20.81
C ALA A 103 34.80 -27.41 -21.94
N MET A 104 34.88 -26.17 -22.41
CA MET A 104 35.89 -25.77 -23.40
C MET A 104 37.31 -25.86 -22.86
N ASP A 105 37.56 -25.42 -21.62
CA ASP A 105 38.90 -25.49 -21.02
C ASP A 105 39.37 -26.95 -20.88
N ILE A 106 38.48 -27.85 -20.46
CA ILE A 106 38.76 -29.29 -20.37
C ILE A 106 39.07 -29.89 -21.76
N VAL A 107 38.30 -29.52 -22.80
CA VAL A 107 38.49 -30.04 -24.16
C VAL A 107 39.73 -29.45 -24.83
N ALA A 108 40.08 -28.20 -24.52
CA ALA A 108 41.27 -27.53 -25.03
C ALA A 108 42.57 -27.99 -24.34
N GLY A 109 42.47 -28.75 -23.23
CA GLY A 109 43.62 -29.25 -22.48
C GLY A 109 44.36 -28.17 -21.70
N ASN A 110 43.63 -27.12 -21.30
CA ASN A 110 44.17 -25.94 -20.63
C ASN A 110 43.88 -26.07 -19.11
N ASP A 111 44.52 -27.07 -18.47
CA ASP A 111 44.55 -27.20 -16.99
C ASP A 111 45.66 -26.33 -16.37
#